data_AF-A0A853DGA4-F1
#
_entry.id   AF-A0A853DGA4-F1
#
_cell.length_a   1.000
_cell.length_b   1.000
_cell.length_c   1.000
_cell.angle_alpha   90.00
_cell.angle_beta   90.00
_cell.angle_gamma   90.00
#
_symmetry.space_group_name_H-M   'P 1'
#
loop_
_entity.id
_entity.type
_entity.pdbx_description
1 polymer ?
#
loop_
_entity_poly.entity_id
_entity_poly.type
_entity_poly.pdbx_seq_one_letter_code
_entity_poly.pdbx_strand_id
1 'polypeptide(L)'
;MSTDPEQIRAAARIVSGLASRARAASVAVTGAGHARWESLGAQRFRTQLGMQRGAFLRCAGALEDLSTLLLNHALHVESHEAALAKAALAVTNTAQTVVDDARRTVHDAATVARDARHVWDDTGGSVLHTVSPPW
;
A
#
# COMPACT_ATOMS: atom_id res chain seq x y z
N MET A 1 -8.34 -7.42 2.25
CA MET A 1 -7.76 -6.07 2.44
C MET A 1 -6.87 -6.15 3.65
N SER A 2 -5.67 -5.57 3.60
CA SER A 2 -4.76 -5.68 4.73
C SER A 2 -5.37 -4.99 5.95
N THR A 3 -5.11 -5.53 7.15
CA THR A 3 -5.50 -4.87 8.40
C THR A 3 -4.49 -3.79 8.82
N ASP A 4 -3.41 -3.62 8.06
CA ASP A 4 -2.28 -2.76 8.41
C ASP A 4 -2.65 -1.28 8.57
N PRO A 5 -3.40 -0.64 7.64
CA PRO A 5 -3.77 0.77 7.82
C PRO A 5 -4.58 1.01 9.10
N GLU A 6 -5.46 0.08 9.45
CA GLU A 6 -6.28 0.21 10.64
C GLU A 6 -5.48 -0.01 11.92
N GLN A 7 -4.52 -0.93 11.92
CA GLN A 7 -3.57 -1.10 13.01
C GLN A 7 -2.72 0.17 13.22
N ILE A 8 -2.25 0.80 12.14
CA ILE A 8 -1.49 2.05 12.21
C ILE A 8 -2.36 3.18 12.78
N ARG A 9 -3.63 3.30 12.36
CA ARG A 9 -4.58 4.27 12.96
C ARG A 9 -4.84 3.99 14.42
N ALA A 10 -4.99 2.73 14.81
CA ALA A 10 -5.16 2.36 16.22
C ALA A 10 -3.96 2.81 17.06
N ALA A 11 -2.74 2.60 16.57
CA ALA A 11 -1.52 3.11 17.22
C ALA A 11 -1.53 4.65 17.30
N ALA A 12 -1.91 5.35 16.22
CA ALA A 12 -2.01 6.81 16.21
C ALA A 12 -2.98 7.35 17.27
N ARG A 13 -4.13 6.67 17.48
CA ARG A 13 -5.12 7.00 18.52
C ARG A 13 -4.55 6.81 19.94
N ILE A 14 -3.80 5.73 20.17
CA ILE A 14 -3.12 5.48 21.45
C ILE A 14 -2.11 6.60 21.75
N VAL A 15 -1.30 6.96 20.76
CA VAL A 15 -0.29 8.03 20.87
C VAL A 15 -0.95 9.39 21.14
N SER A 16 -2.05 9.72 20.45
CA SER A 16 -2.82 10.94 20.73
C SER A 16 -3.38 10.94 22.17
N GLY A 17 -3.87 9.80 22.65
CA GLY A 17 -4.28 9.64 24.05
C GLY A 17 -3.12 9.89 25.05
N LEU A 18 -1.90 9.45 24.72
CA LEU A 18 -0.70 9.76 25.51
C LEU A 18 -0.39 11.27 25.51
N ALA A 19 -0.50 11.96 24.38
CA ALA A 19 -0.29 13.41 24.28
C ALA A 19 -1.27 14.18 25.18
N SER A 20 -2.56 13.80 25.15
CA SER A 20 -3.59 14.38 26.02
C SER A 20 -3.30 14.16 27.50
N ARG A 21 -2.83 12.96 27.89
CA ARG A 21 -2.42 12.68 29.27
C ARG A 21 -1.20 13.49 29.69
N ALA A 22 -0.21 13.67 28.81
CA ALA A 22 0.95 14.52 29.10
C ALA A 22 0.54 15.98 29.34
N ARG A 23 -0.42 16.51 28.58
CA ARG A 23 -0.99 17.84 28.84
C ARG A 23 -1.73 17.91 30.17
N ALA A 24 -2.57 16.93 30.47
CA ALA A 24 -3.27 16.87 31.75
C ALA A 24 -2.29 16.85 32.93
N ALA A 25 -1.20 16.09 32.82
CA ALA A 25 -0.11 16.10 33.80
C ALA A 25 0.55 17.47 33.93
N SER A 26 0.80 18.18 32.81
CA SER A 26 1.36 19.54 32.85
C SER A 26 0.46 20.55 33.58
N VAL A 27 -0.86 20.41 33.44
CA VAL A 27 -1.85 21.23 34.15
C VAL A 27 -1.85 20.90 35.64
N ALA A 28 -1.82 19.60 35.99
CA ALA A 28 -1.75 19.16 37.38
C ALA A 28 -0.49 19.68 38.10
N VAL A 29 0.68 19.64 37.43
CA VAL A 29 1.94 20.21 37.95
C VAL A 29 1.82 21.71 38.22
N THR A 30 1.06 22.44 37.39
CA THR A 30 0.81 23.88 37.60
C THR A 30 -0.09 24.12 38.81
N GLY A 31 -1.13 23.28 38.99
CA GLY A 31 -2.03 23.37 40.14
C GLY A 31 -1.31 23.21 41.49
N ALA A 32 -0.26 22.38 41.54
CA ALA A 32 0.58 22.19 42.72
C ALA A 32 1.44 23.43 43.08
N GLY A 33 1.59 24.38 42.15
CA GLY A 33 2.44 25.57 42.32
C GLY A 33 1.83 26.70 43.15
N HIS A 34 0.54 26.61 43.52
CA HIS A 34 -0.17 27.67 44.24
C HIS A 34 0.10 27.73 45.76
N ALA A 35 1.10 27.00 46.26
CA ALA A 35 1.50 27.08 47.66
C ALA A 35 1.99 28.51 48.00
N ARG A 36 1.28 29.17 48.92
CA ARG A 36 1.48 30.58 49.34
C ARG A 36 2.72 30.80 50.22
N TRP A 37 3.62 29.82 50.37
CA TRP A 37 4.80 30.01 51.19
C TRP A 37 5.88 30.80 50.42
N GLU A 38 6.46 31.79 51.09
CA GLU A 38 7.49 32.69 50.56
C GLU A 38 8.83 32.36 51.22
N SER A 39 9.54 31.40 50.63
CA SER A 39 10.90 31.01 51.05
C SER A 39 11.76 30.70 49.84
N LEU A 40 13.09 30.70 50.01
CA LEU A 40 14.01 30.27 48.96
C LEU A 40 13.70 28.83 48.49
N GLY A 41 13.28 27.96 49.41
CA GLY A 41 12.81 26.61 49.09
C GLY A 41 11.57 26.61 48.19
N ALA A 42 10.64 27.54 48.41
CA ALA A 42 9.46 27.74 47.54
C ALA A 42 9.86 28.06 46.11
N GLN A 43 10.81 28.98 45.97
CA GLN A 43 11.26 29.46 44.67
C GLN A 43 11.95 28.35 43.88
N ARG A 44 12.78 27.54 44.54
CA ARG A 44 13.41 26.36 43.94
C ARG A 44 12.36 25.33 43.51
N PHE A 45 11.40 25.03 44.39
CA PHE A 45 10.30 24.12 44.08
C PHE A 45 9.46 24.60 42.89
N ARG A 46 9.05 25.87 42.85
CA ARG A 46 8.32 26.47 41.72
C ARG A 46 9.12 26.42 40.42
N THR A 47 10.44 26.67 40.48
CA THR A 47 11.33 26.52 39.32
C THR A 47 11.35 25.08 38.81
N GLN A 48 11.43 24.10 39.72
CA GLN A 48 11.38 22.69 39.37
C GLN A 48 10.04 22.29 38.76
N LEU A 49 8.91 22.75 39.31
CA LEU A 49 7.58 22.54 38.70
C LEU A 49 7.51 23.16 37.28
N GLY A 50 8.08 24.35 37.08
CA GLY A 50 8.17 24.98 35.75
C GLY A 50 8.96 24.13 34.75
N MET A 51 10.12 23.60 35.16
CA MET A 51 10.92 22.69 34.34
C MET A 51 10.16 21.41 33.98
N GLN A 52 9.47 20.80 34.96
CA GLN A 52 8.69 19.58 34.75
C GLN A 52 7.48 19.83 33.84
N ARG A 53 6.76 20.94 34.02
CA ARG A 53 5.70 21.38 33.10
C ARG A 53 6.23 21.50 31.68
N GLY A 54 7.38 22.15 31.50
CA GLY A 54 8.02 22.29 30.20
C GLY A 54 8.37 20.95 29.56
N ALA A 55 8.84 19.99 30.35
CA ALA A 55 9.12 18.62 29.87
C ALA A 55 7.84 17.90 29.40
N PHE A 56 6.75 17.97 30.17
CA PHE A 56 5.46 17.39 29.77
C PHE A 56 4.91 18.01 28.48
N LEU A 57 5.02 19.32 28.30
CA LEU A 57 4.55 19.98 27.08
C LEU A 57 5.37 19.59 25.85
N ARG A 58 6.71 19.49 25.98
CA ARG A 58 7.56 18.98 24.88
C ARG A 58 7.23 17.53 24.53
N CYS A 59 7.01 16.69 25.54
CA CYS A 59 6.59 15.30 25.35
C CYS A 59 5.23 15.23 24.63
N ALA A 60 4.26 16.03 25.05
CA ALA A 60 2.96 16.11 24.39
C ALA A 60 3.08 16.52 22.91
N GLY A 61 3.89 17.53 22.59
CA GLY A 61 4.14 17.95 21.20
C GLY A 61 4.77 16.83 20.37
N ALA A 62 5.82 16.17 20.87
CA ALA A 62 6.45 15.07 20.16
C ALA A 62 5.50 13.88 19.91
N LEU A 63 4.59 13.60 20.84
CA LEU A 63 3.56 12.57 20.67
C LEU A 63 2.53 12.97 19.61
N GLU A 64 2.16 14.24 19.49
CA GLU A 64 1.26 14.69 18.42
C GLU A 64 1.89 14.63 17.04
N ASP A 65 3.16 15.01 16.94
CA ASP A 65 3.94 14.88 15.71
C ASP A 65 3.97 13.41 15.29
N LEU A 66 4.25 12.50 16.22
CA LEU A 66 4.22 11.06 15.97
C LEU A 66 2.83 10.56 15.55
N SER A 67 1.76 11.01 16.22
CA SER A 67 0.39 10.64 15.85
C SER A 67 0.05 11.09 14.43
N THR A 68 0.47 12.30 14.05
CA THR A 68 0.29 12.86 12.70
C THR A 68 1.07 12.05 11.66
N LEU A 69 2.33 11.70 11.96
CA LEU A 69 3.14 10.85 11.08
C LEU A 69 2.52 9.47 10.87
N LEU A 70 1.98 8.84 11.93
CA LEU A 70 1.30 7.56 11.82
C LEU A 70 0.04 7.65 10.95
N LEU A 71 -0.76 8.70 11.09
CA LEU A 71 -1.95 8.89 10.24
C LEU A 71 -1.56 9.09 8.77
N ASN A 72 -0.54 9.89 8.50
CA ASN A 72 -0.02 10.09 7.14
C ASN A 72 0.54 8.79 6.54
N HIS A 73 1.19 7.97 7.37
CA HIS A 73 1.67 6.67 6.95
C HIS A 73 0.52 5.71 6.61
N ALA A 74 -0.53 5.65 7.42
CA ALA A 74 -1.72 4.84 7.12
C ALA A 74 -2.35 5.22 5.77
N LEU A 75 -2.46 6.52 5.47
CA LEU A 75 -2.95 7.02 4.18
C LEU A 75 -2.06 6.60 3.01
N HIS A 76 -0.73 6.64 3.19
CA HIS A 76 0.20 6.17 2.15
C HIS A 76 0.07 4.68 1.90
N VAL A 77 -0.07 3.87 2.95
CA VAL A 77 -0.27 2.42 2.81
C VAL A 77 -1.56 2.14 2.03
N GLU A 78 -2.67 2.79 2.33
CA GLU A 78 -3.92 2.63 1.58
C GLU A 78 -3.79 3.04 0.11
N SER A 79 -3.10 4.15 -0.15
CA SER A 79 -2.82 4.58 -1.51
C SER A 79 -1.98 3.56 -2.28
N HIS A 80 -0.98 2.96 -1.64
CA HIS A 80 -0.16 1.91 -2.24
C HIS A 80 -0.97 0.63 -2.48
N GLU A 81 -1.81 0.21 -1.53
CA GLU A 81 -2.69 -0.94 -1.70
C GLU A 81 -3.65 -0.75 -2.88
N ALA A 82 -4.25 0.43 -3.01
CA ALA A 82 -5.12 0.76 -4.14
C ALA A 82 -4.37 0.75 -5.47
N ALA A 83 -3.14 1.29 -5.50
CA ALA A 83 -2.29 1.27 -6.69
C ALA A 83 -1.91 -0.16 -7.10
N LEU A 84 -1.55 -1.01 -6.13
CA LEU A 84 -1.23 -2.42 -6.36
C LEU A 84 -2.46 -3.19 -6.87
N ALA A 85 -3.64 -2.97 -6.31
CA ALA A 85 -4.88 -3.59 -6.78
C ALA A 85 -5.18 -3.20 -8.24
N LYS A 86 -4.99 -1.92 -8.60
CA LYS A 86 -5.15 -1.44 -9.98
C LYS A 86 -4.12 -2.06 -10.92
N ALA A 87 -2.86 -2.16 -10.50
CA ALA A 87 -1.80 -2.76 -11.29
C ALA A 87 -2.07 -4.26 -11.52
N ALA A 88 -2.50 -4.99 -10.49
CA ALA A 88 -2.87 -6.39 -10.59
C ALA A 88 -3.99 -6.61 -11.62
N LEU A 89 -5.05 -5.79 -11.58
CA LEU A 89 -6.14 -5.84 -12.55
C LEU A 89 -5.64 -5.59 -13.99
N ALA A 90 -4.76 -4.61 -14.18
CA ALA A 90 -4.18 -4.31 -15.49
C ALA A 90 -3.35 -5.49 -16.03
N VAL A 91 -2.58 -6.16 -15.17
CA VAL A 91 -1.81 -7.36 -15.52
C VAL A 91 -2.75 -8.50 -15.90
N THR A 92 -3.82 -8.75 -15.14
CA THR A 92 -4.82 -9.78 -15.46
C THR A 92 -5.48 -9.53 -16.81
N ASN A 93 -5.86 -8.28 -17.09
CA ASN A 93 -6.45 -7.92 -18.39
C ASN A 93 -5.46 -8.15 -19.54
N THR A 94 -4.20 -7.76 -19.36
CA THR A 94 -3.14 -7.98 -20.37
C THR A 94 -2.89 -9.47 -20.61
N ALA A 95 -2.89 -10.28 -19.55
CA ALA A 95 -2.75 -11.72 -19.66
C ALA A 95 -3.93 -12.33 -20.45
N GLN A 96 -5.16 -11.85 -20.21
CA GLN A 96 -6.33 -12.30 -20.95
C GLN A 96 -6.25 -11.94 -22.43
N THR A 97 -5.82 -10.73 -22.78
CA THR A 97 -5.64 -10.34 -24.18
C THR A 97 -4.60 -11.21 -24.89
N VAL A 98 -3.49 -11.54 -24.21
CA VAL A 98 -2.45 -12.44 -24.76
C VAL A 98 -3.00 -13.84 -25.01
N VAL A 99 -3.82 -14.37 -24.09
CA VAL A 99 -4.48 -15.68 -24.27
C VAL A 99 -5.42 -15.67 -25.46
N ASP A 100 -6.20 -14.61 -25.64
CA ASP A 100 -7.13 -14.49 -26.76
C ASP A 100 -6.40 -14.33 -28.10
N ASP A 101 -5.28 -13.62 -28.12
CA ASP A 101 -4.39 -13.51 -29.30
C ASP A 101 -3.77 -14.86 -29.67
N ALA A 102 -3.31 -15.62 -28.67
CA ALA A 102 -2.77 -16.96 -28.89
C ALA A 102 -3.83 -17.90 -29.46
N ARG A 103 -5.07 -17.83 -28.97
CA ARG A 103 -6.21 -18.61 -29.51
C ARG A 103 -6.50 -18.26 -30.96
N ARG A 104 -6.51 -16.97 -31.31
CA ARG A 104 -6.68 -16.51 -32.71
C ARG A 104 -5.58 -17.03 -33.60
N THR A 105 -4.32 -16.92 -33.16
CA THR A 105 -3.16 -17.42 -33.91
C THR A 105 -3.25 -18.93 -34.19
N VAL A 106 -3.66 -19.72 -33.19
CA VAL A 106 -3.87 -21.17 -33.35
C VAL A 106 -5.00 -21.46 -34.35
N HIS A 107 -6.10 -20.70 -34.29
CA HIS A 107 -7.20 -20.83 -35.23
C HIS A 107 -6.79 -20.51 -36.67
N ASP A 108 -6.07 -19.40 -36.86
CA ASP A 108 -5.58 -18.98 -38.18
C ASP A 108 -4.61 -20.01 -38.76
N ALA A 109 -3.69 -20.54 -37.94
CA ALA A 109 -2.77 -21.60 -38.35
C ALA A 109 -3.52 -22.88 -38.79
N ALA A 110 -4.59 -23.25 -38.09
CA ALA A 110 -5.42 -24.40 -38.47
C ALA A 110 -6.17 -24.17 -39.79
N THR A 111 -6.64 -22.95 -40.04
CA THR A 111 -7.28 -22.57 -41.31
C THR A 111 -6.28 -22.62 -42.46
N VAL A 112 -5.10 -22.02 -42.30
CA VAL A 112 -4.01 -22.08 -43.31
C VAL A 112 -3.62 -23.52 -43.62
N ALA A 113 -3.49 -24.39 -42.60
CA ALA A 113 -3.17 -25.79 -42.81
C ALA A 113 -4.25 -26.55 -43.60
N ARG A 114 -5.53 -26.17 -43.44
CA ARG A 114 -6.65 -26.73 -44.21
C ARG A 114 -6.61 -26.25 -45.66
N ASP A 115 -6.40 -24.96 -45.87
CA ASP A 115 -6.33 -24.37 -47.21
C ASP A 115 -5.14 -24.94 -47.99
N ALA A 116 -3.98 -25.08 -47.35
CA ALA A 116 -2.80 -25.70 -47.96
C ALA A 116 -3.07 -27.16 -48.38
N ARG A 117 -3.88 -27.91 -47.62
CA ARG A 117 -4.30 -29.26 -47.98
C ARG A 117 -5.22 -29.26 -49.19
N HIS A 118 -6.21 -28.38 -49.24
CA HIS A 118 -7.08 -28.24 -50.40
C HIS A 118 -6.29 -27.91 -51.67
N VAL A 119 -5.35 -26.96 -51.59
CA VAL A 119 -4.48 -26.63 -52.72
C VAL A 119 -3.64 -27.83 -53.16
N TRP A 120 -3.10 -28.62 -52.23
CA TRP A 120 -2.37 -29.84 -52.55
C TRP A 120 -3.22 -30.88 -53.29
N ASP A 121 -4.46 -31.07 -52.84
CA ASP A 121 -5.40 -32.00 -53.46
C ASP A 121 -5.81 -31.52 -54.86
N ASP A 122 -6.06 -30.21 -55.02
CA ASP A 122 -6.48 -29.57 -56.29
C ASP A 122 -5.35 -29.51 -57.33
N THR A 123 -4.11 -29.25 -56.91
CA THR A 123 -2.93 -29.20 -57.81
C THR A 123 -2.39 -30.59 -58.17
N GLY A 124 -3.06 -31.64 -57.70
CA GLY A 124 -2.79 -33.00 -58.11
C GLY A 124 -1.57 -33.59 -57.42
N GLY A 125 -1.70 -33.87 -56.11
CA GLY A 125 -0.99 -34.99 -55.48
C GLY A 125 -1.13 -36.33 -56.24
N SER A 126 -1.95 -36.37 -57.30
CA SER A 126 -2.15 -37.45 -58.27
C SER A 126 -1.25 -37.40 -59.52
N VAL A 127 -0.54 -36.29 -59.82
CA VAL A 127 0.27 -36.16 -61.05
C VAL A 127 1.55 -37.02 -61.00
N LEU A 128 1.98 -37.48 -59.82
CA LEU A 128 3.15 -38.35 -59.67
C LEU A 128 2.86 -39.86 -59.82
N HIS A 129 1.64 -40.28 -60.14
CA HIS A 129 1.30 -41.71 -60.32
C HIS A 129 1.11 -42.19 -61.77
N THR A 130 1.31 -41.34 -62.79
CA THR A 130 1.12 -41.73 -64.20
C THR A 130 2.32 -41.36 -65.08
N VAL A 131 3.52 -41.81 -64.70
CA VAL A 131 4.60 -42.01 -65.67
C VAL A 131 5.09 -43.45 -65.53
N SER A 132 4.38 -44.39 -66.15
CA SER A 132 4.94 -45.72 -66.43
C SER A 132 6.08 -45.56 -67.43
N PRO A 133 7.30 -46.05 -67.12
CA PRO A 133 8.39 -46.04 -68.09
C PRO A 133 8.06 -47.00 -69.26
N PRO A 134 8.40 -46.64 -70.50
CA PRO A 134 8.18 -47.50 -71.66
C PRO A 134 9.24 -48.60 -71.68
N TRP A 135 8.87 -49.82 -71.32
CA TRP A 135 9.55 -51.05 -71.73
C TRP A 135 8.52 -52.15 -71.94
#